data_AF-X1F2T1-F1
#
_entry.id   AF-X1F2T1-F1
#
_cell.length_a   1.000
_cell.length_b   1.000
_cell.length_c   1.000
_cell.angle_alpha   90.00
_cell.angle_beta   90.00
_cell.angle_gamma   90.00
#
_symmetry.space_group_name_H-M   'P 1'
#
loop_
_entity.id
_entity.type
_entity.pdbx_description
1 polymer ?
#
loop_
_entity_poly.entity_id
_entity_poly.type
_entity_poly.pdbx_seq_one_letter_code
_entity_poly.pdbx_strand_id
1 'polypeptide(L)'
;YGIKKYKKVFAEMRKSKQNFLVKEDYLEFKDYLFALLYPLRVNKLKIKYKDFSGLDIYPLVREEMANDRVSHSSIYSLLNYRFSRRLKENGVKLRIIINWFENQIIDHGFNSGFRKYYPESKLIGYLGVPLLDNYLSLFPTEQERICAVIPKEINVIGKGYINMVKEFCPDLQVKVAPAFRYSKVWNKRNYFPDKYKCSILVALPILTDESDEIIDIVLEAAHSINIKNCIFKIKLHPVYNIK
;
A
#
# COMPACT_ATOMS: atom_id res chain seq x y z
N TYR A 1 -9.81 -15.98 -12.76
CA TYR A 1 -8.46 -16.39 -12.35
C TYR A 1 -8.54 -17.69 -11.57
N GLY A 2 -8.06 -18.83 -12.11
CA GLY A 2 -8.40 -20.18 -11.59
C GLY A 2 -7.41 -20.78 -10.59
N ILE A 3 -7.94 -21.50 -9.58
CA ILE A 3 -7.22 -22.14 -8.46
C ILE A 3 -6.06 -23.05 -8.91
N LYS A 4 -6.20 -23.74 -10.06
CA LYS A 4 -5.15 -24.60 -10.63
C LYS A 4 -3.84 -23.85 -10.93
N LYS A 5 -3.92 -22.54 -11.25
CA LYS A 5 -2.73 -21.73 -11.50
C LYS A 5 -1.93 -21.48 -10.22
N TYR A 6 -2.57 -21.34 -9.05
CA TYR A 6 -1.86 -21.06 -7.79
C TYR A 6 -0.99 -22.22 -7.32
N LYS A 7 -1.47 -23.48 -7.40
CA LYS A 7 -0.63 -24.64 -7.06
C LYS A 7 0.64 -24.68 -7.91
N LYS A 8 0.52 -24.41 -9.20
CA LYS A 8 1.66 -24.32 -10.11
C LYS A 8 2.58 -23.16 -9.72
N VAL A 9 2.04 -21.97 -9.45
CA VAL A 9 2.83 -20.79 -9.03
C VAL A 9 3.64 -21.10 -7.76
N PHE A 10 3.03 -21.65 -6.71
CA PHE A 10 3.77 -22.02 -5.49
C PHE A 10 4.82 -23.09 -5.74
N ALA A 11 4.55 -24.08 -6.59
CA ALA A 11 5.53 -25.09 -6.96
C ALA A 11 6.74 -24.47 -7.69
N GLU A 12 6.50 -23.53 -8.61
CA GLU A 12 7.57 -22.81 -9.31
C GLU A 12 8.35 -21.87 -8.37
N MET A 13 7.67 -21.19 -7.43
CA MET A 13 8.32 -20.36 -6.42
C MET A 13 9.29 -21.17 -5.56
N ARG A 14 8.89 -22.37 -5.12
CA ARG A 14 9.74 -23.28 -4.33
C ARG A 14 10.91 -23.87 -5.12
N LYS A 15 10.82 -23.91 -6.45
CA LYS A 15 11.90 -24.35 -7.35
C LYS A 15 12.80 -23.20 -7.82
N SER A 16 12.42 -21.96 -7.53
CA SER A 16 13.16 -20.79 -7.99
C SER A 16 14.55 -20.73 -7.37
N LYS A 17 15.51 -20.18 -8.12
CA LYS A 17 16.83 -19.82 -7.58
C LYS A 17 16.77 -18.65 -6.61
N GLN A 18 15.68 -17.87 -6.66
CA GLN A 18 15.44 -16.80 -5.71
C GLN A 18 14.80 -17.38 -4.44
N ASN A 19 15.22 -16.87 -3.29
CA ASN A 19 14.69 -17.29 -2.00
C ASN A 19 13.29 -16.70 -1.81
N PHE A 20 12.27 -17.54 -1.96
CA PHE A 20 10.91 -17.22 -1.57
C PHE A 20 10.57 -17.84 -0.23
N LEU A 21 9.84 -17.09 0.56
CA LEU A 21 9.20 -17.60 1.76
C LEU A 21 7.69 -17.49 1.56
N VAL A 22 7.03 -18.64 1.50
CA VAL A 22 5.58 -18.77 1.33
C VAL A 22 4.94 -18.87 2.70
N LYS A 23 3.97 -18.00 3.01
CA LYS A 23 3.37 -17.93 4.36
C LYS A 23 2.60 -19.20 4.71
N GLU A 24 1.97 -19.79 3.71
CA GLU A 24 1.20 -21.02 3.80
C GLU A 24 2.07 -22.23 4.19
N ASP A 25 3.39 -22.16 4.04
CA ASP A 25 4.31 -23.21 4.48
C ASP A 25 4.55 -23.17 6.01
N TYR A 26 4.19 -22.07 6.68
CA TYR A 26 4.37 -21.87 8.12
C TYR A 26 3.06 -21.78 8.89
N LEU A 27 1.98 -21.33 8.25
CA LEU A 27 0.67 -21.20 8.87
C LEU A 27 0.05 -22.58 9.10
N GLU A 28 -0.44 -22.81 10.31
CA GLU A 28 -1.18 -24.02 10.65
C GLU A 28 -2.69 -23.81 10.50
N PHE A 29 -3.45 -24.90 10.42
CA PHE A 29 -4.90 -24.88 10.37
C PHE A 29 -5.55 -24.00 11.47
N LYS A 30 -4.99 -24.04 12.70
CA LYS A 30 -5.47 -23.23 13.83
C LYS A 30 -5.32 -21.72 13.60
N ASP A 31 -4.38 -21.28 12.77
CA ASP A 31 -4.20 -19.86 12.44
C ASP A 31 -5.29 -19.35 11.51
N TYR A 32 -5.72 -20.18 10.56
CA TYR A 32 -6.87 -19.90 9.70
C TYR A 32 -8.16 -19.86 10.51
N LEU A 33 -8.37 -20.84 11.41
CA LEU A 33 -9.54 -20.81 12.31
C LEU A 33 -9.54 -19.56 13.20
N PHE A 34 -8.38 -19.16 13.74
CA PHE A 34 -8.24 -17.91 14.49
C PHE A 34 -8.67 -16.69 13.66
N ALA A 35 -8.23 -16.58 12.42
CA ALA A 35 -8.58 -15.46 11.54
C ALA A 35 -10.08 -15.49 11.15
N LEU A 36 -10.62 -16.65 10.79
CA LEU A 36 -12.02 -16.81 10.36
C LEU A 36 -13.02 -16.58 11.51
N LEU A 37 -12.65 -16.87 12.76
CA LEU A 37 -13.49 -16.58 13.93
C LEU A 37 -13.37 -15.12 14.42
N TYR A 38 -12.65 -14.25 13.72
CA TYR A 38 -12.57 -12.82 14.04
C TYR A 38 -13.94 -12.11 14.16
N PRO A 39 -14.91 -12.32 13.26
CA PRO A 39 -16.21 -11.65 13.36
C PRO A 39 -16.93 -11.92 14.69
N LEU A 40 -16.75 -13.11 15.26
CA LEU A 40 -17.34 -13.47 16.56
C LEU A 40 -16.65 -12.77 17.74
N ARG A 41 -15.36 -12.46 17.59
CA ARG A 41 -14.54 -11.77 18.60
C ARG A 41 -14.79 -10.26 18.57
N VAL A 42 -14.87 -9.67 17.37
CA VAL A 42 -15.03 -8.21 17.21
C VAL A 42 -16.38 -7.72 17.72
N ASN A 43 -17.44 -8.52 17.60
CA ASN A 43 -18.78 -8.20 18.13
C ASN A 43 -18.80 -8.01 19.66
N LYS A 44 -17.78 -8.49 20.38
CA LYS A 44 -17.67 -8.37 21.84
C LYS A 44 -16.84 -7.16 22.27
N LEU A 45 -16.25 -6.41 21.33
CA LEU A 45 -15.44 -5.25 21.65
C LEU A 45 -16.33 -4.10 22.12
N LYS A 46 -16.01 -3.55 23.29
CA LYS A 46 -16.61 -2.32 23.78
C LYS A 46 -15.75 -1.14 23.35
N ILE A 47 -16.24 -0.38 22.38
CA ILE A 47 -15.59 0.86 21.96
C ILE A 47 -15.95 1.98 22.94
N LYS A 48 -14.92 2.63 23.47
CA LYS A 48 -15.07 3.93 24.12
C LYS A 48 -15.02 4.98 23.02
N TYR A 49 -16.07 5.78 22.91
CA TYR A 49 -16.13 6.89 21.98
C TYR A 49 -16.28 8.20 22.73
N LYS A 50 -15.95 9.29 22.04
CA LYS A 50 -16.24 10.67 22.45
C LYS A 50 -16.92 11.36 21.27
N ASP A 51 -17.75 12.35 21.55
CA ASP A 51 -18.34 13.18 20.51
C ASP A 51 -17.25 13.86 19.71
N PHE A 52 -17.45 13.93 18.39
CA PHE A 52 -16.57 14.64 17.48
C PHE A 52 -17.21 15.99 17.16
N SER A 53 -16.67 17.06 17.74
CA SER A 53 -17.21 18.43 17.55
C SER A 53 -18.71 18.54 17.88
N GLY A 54 -19.16 17.83 18.91
CA GLY A 54 -20.58 17.80 19.33
C GLY A 54 -21.47 16.87 18.50
N LEU A 55 -20.90 16.11 17.55
CA LEU A 55 -21.61 15.09 16.79
C LEU A 55 -21.32 13.70 17.36
N ASP A 56 -22.39 12.92 17.57
CA ASP A 56 -22.26 11.51 17.90
C ASP A 56 -21.89 10.72 16.64
N ILE A 57 -20.61 10.34 16.54
CA ILE A 57 -20.08 9.52 15.45
C ILE A 57 -20.11 8.02 15.76
N TYR A 58 -20.60 7.61 16.93
CA TYR A 58 -20.65 6.20 17.32
C TYR A 58 -21.40 5.32 16.31
N PRO A 59 -22.53 5.75 15.70
CA PRO A 59 -23.19 4.95 14.65
C PRO A 59 -22.26 4.65 13.46
N LEU A 60 -21.49 5.64 13.00
CA LEU A 60 -20.55 5.47 11.88
C LEU A 60 -19.44 4.48 12.24
N VAL A 61 -18.87 4.58 13.45
CA VAL A 61 -17.86 3.63 13.93
C VAL A 61 -18.42 2.21 13.96
N ARG A 62 -19.67 2.04 14.39
CA ARG A 62 -20.33 0.73 14.47
C ARG A 62 -20.63 0.15 13.09
N GLU A 63 -21.02 0.99 12.13
CA GLU A 63 -21.22 0.60 10.74
C GLU A 63 -19.91 0.12 10.10
N GLU A 64 -18.83 0.89 10.23
CA GLU A 64 -17.52 0.51 9.71
C GLU A 64 -17.02 -0.82 10.29
N MET A 65 -17.12 -1.01 11.61
CA MET A 65 -16.81 -2.30 12.23
C MET A 65 -17.64 -3.46 11.67
N ALA A 66 -18.92 -3.23 11.36
CA ALA A 66 -19.82 -4.25 10.84
C ALA A 66 -19.48 -4.61 9.39
N ASN A 67 -19.09 -3.62 8.58
CA ASN A 67 -18.69 -3.77 7.19
C ASN A 67 -17.35 -4.51 7.07
N ASP A 68 -16.36 -4.15 7.89
CA ASP A 68 -14.99 -4.67 7.76
C ASP A 68 -14.72 -6.00 8.47
N ARG A 69 -15.63 -6.47 9.33
CA ARG A 69 -15.40 -7.67 10.16
C ARG A 69 -15.15 -8.95 9.37
N VAL A 70 -15.65 -9.06 8.13
CA VAL A 70 -15.46 -10.23 7.25
C VAL A 70 -14.67 -9.87 5.98
N SER A 71 -13.92 -8.78 5.98
CA SER A 71 -13.15 -8.39 4.80
C SER A 71 -11.92 -9.28 4.59
N HIS A 72 -11.53 -9.45 3.33
CA HIS A 72 -10.30 -10.15 2.96
C HIS A 72 -9.09 -9.56 3.69
N SER A 73 -9.01 -8.22 3.77
CA SER A 73 -7.93 -7.48 4.42
C SER A 73 -7.85 -7.80 5.92
N SER A 74 -8.98 -7.86 6.63
CA SER A 74 -9.03 -8.23 8.06
C SER A 74 -8.50 -9.65 8.30
N ILE A 75 -8.95 -10.63 7.50
CA ILE A 75 -8.48 -12.02 7.62
C ILE A 75 -6.99 -12.11 7.31
N TYR A 76 -6.55 -11.50 6.22
CA TYR A 76 -5.15 -11.53 5.78
C TYR A 76 -4.21 -10.84 6.78
N SER A 77 -4.66 -9.73 7.38
CA SER A 77 -3.95 -9.02 8.45
C SER A 77 -3.71 -9.90 9.68
N LEU A 78 -4.74 -10.64 10.13
CA LEU A 78 -4.60 -11.58 11.24
C LEU A 78 -3.67 -12.74 10.89
N LEU A 79 -3.71 -13.23 9.65
CA LEU A 79 -2.77 -14.25 9.18
C LEU A 79 -1.33 -13.72 9.10
N ASN A 80 -1.11 -12.47 8.67
CA ASN A 80 0.21 -11.83 8.72
C ASN A 80 0.76 -11.77 10.16
N TYR A 81 -0.09 -11.38 11.11
CA TYR A 81 0.26 -11.36 12.53
C TYR A 81 0.65 -12.77 13.02
N ARG A 82 -0.14 -13.80 12.69
CA ARG A 82 0.15 -15.19 13.09
C ARG A 82 1.39 -15.75 12.38
N PHE A 83 1.61 -15.39 11.13
CA PHE A 83 2.76 -15.81 10.35
C PHE A 83 4.08 -15.38 11.01
N SER A 84 4.18 -14.13 11.46
CA SER A 84 5.37 -13.68 12.20
C SER A 84 5.62 -14.51 13.46
N ARG A 85 4.57 -14.88 14.21
CA ARG A 85 4.69 -15.81 15.33
C ARG A 85 5.22 -17.18 14.90
N ARG A 86 4.69 -17.75 13.81
CA ARG A 86 5.12 -19.06 13.30
C ARG A 86 6.57 -19.08 12.87
N LEU A 87 7.05 -18.01 12.23
CA LEU A 87 8.48 -17.88 11.94
C LEU A 87 9.31 -17.96 13.23
N LYS A 88 8.87 -17.27 14.30
CA LYS A 88 9.59 -17.23 15.57
C LYS A 88 9.61 -18.61 16.25
N GLU A 89 8.46 -19.28 16.27
CA GLU A 89 8.31 -20.65 16.79
C GLU A 89 9.19 -21.66 16.02
N ASN A 90 9.36 -21.47 14.71
CA ASN A 90 10.25 -22.28 13.87
C ASN A 90 11.73 -21.85 13.94
N GLY A 91 12.10 -20.96 14.85
CA GLY A 91 13.50 -20.56 15.08
C GLY A 91 14.10 -19.68 13.97
N VAL A 92 13.27 -19.12 13.07
CA VAL A 92 13.75 -18.22 12.01
C VAL A 92 14.32 -16.95 12.64
N LYS A 93 15.55 -16.59 12.25
CA LYS A 93 16.23 -15.37 12.72
C LYS A 93 16.16 -14.30 11.65
N LEU A 94 15.54 -13.17 11.99
CA LEU A 94 15.40 -12.02 11.10
C LEU A 94 16.23 -10.86 11.63
N ARG A 95 17.11 -10.31 10.79
CA ARG A 95 17.89 -9.10 11.13
C ARG A 95 17.14 -7.83 10.74
N ILE A 96 16.61 -7.82 9.52
CA ILE A 96 15.91 -6.67 8.92
C ILE A 96 14.64 -7.19 8.27
N ILE A 97 13.54 -6.45 8.45
CA ILE A 97 12.24 -6.70 7.85
C ILE A 97 11.82 -5.40 7.16
N ILE A 98 11.57 -5.50 5.86
CA ILE A 98 11.14 -4.34 5.05
C ILE A 98 9.71 -4.63 4.60
N ASN A 99 8.77 -3.80 5.01
CA ASN A 99 7.39 -3.83 4.54
C ASN A 99 7.22 -2.83 3.38
N TRP A 100 6.59 -3.22 2.29
CA TRP A 100 6.07 -2.26 1.32
C TRP A 100 4.87 -1.58 1.95
N PHE A 101 5.06 -0.38 2.50
CA PHE A 101 4.14 0.18 3.47
C PHE A 101 3.26 1.25 2.83
N GLU A 102 1.98 0.93 2.64
CA GLU A 102 0.93 1.87 2.20
C GLU A 102 -0.08 2.13 3.33
N ASN A 103 0.30 1.71 4.55
CA ASN A 103 -0.46 1.86 5.79
C ASN A 103 -1.89 1.30 5.70
N GLN A 104 -2.05 0.18 5.00
CA GLN A 104 -3.32 -0.51 4.89
C GLN A 104 -3.51 -1.49 6.05
N ILE A 105 -4.74 -1.99 6.24
CA ILE A 105 -5.08 -2.98 7.29
C ILE A 105 -4.15 -4.20 7.26
N ILE A 106 -3.73 -4.65 6.06
CA ILE A 106 -2.81 -5.78 5.89
C ILE A 106 -1.40 -5.47 6.41
N ASP A 107 -0.96 -4.21 6.28
CA ASP A 107 0.31 -3.73 6.82
C ASP A 107 0.26 -3.68 8.34
N HIS A 108 -0.88 -3.29 8.91
CA HIS A 108 -1.06 -3.22 10.35
C HIS A 108 -0.84 -4.58 11.02
N GLY A 109 -1.45 -5.64 10.48
CA GLY A 109 -1.25 -7.00 10.99
C GLY A 109 0.17 -7.50 10.83
N PHE A 110 0.80 -7.19 9.69
CA PHE A 110 2.20 -7.52 9.43
C PHE A 110 3.13 -6.85 10.45
N ASN A 111 3.07 -5.52 10.54
CA ASN A 111 3.91 -4.74 11.44
C ASN A 111 3.65 -5.07 12.91
N SER A 112 2.39 -5.23 13.33
CA SER A 112 2.04 -5.62 14.69
C SER A 112 2.62 -6.99 15.06
N GLY A 113 2.53 -7.96 14.15
CA GLY A 113 3.13 -9.27 14.35
C GLY A 113 4.64 -9.18 14.54
N PHE A 114 5.33 -8.55 13.61
CA PHE A 114 6.79 -8.43 13.68
C PHE A 114 7.27 -7.56 14.85
N ARG A 115 6.56 -6.50 15.23
CA ARG A 115 6.88 -5.72 16.44
C ARG A 115 6.78 -6.57 17.71
N LYS A 116 5.83 -7.51 17.76
CA LYS A 116 5.62 -8.38 18.91
C LYS A 116 6.61 -9.53 19.00
N TYR A 117 6.80 -10.29 17.92
CA TYR A 117 7.58 -11.52 17.96
C TYR A 117 9.06 -11.32 17.57
N TYR A 118 9.39 -10.18 16.96
CA TYR A 118 10.73 -9.78 16.55
C TYR A 118 11.09 -8.35 17.02
N PRO A 119 11.00 -8.05 18.33
CA PRO A 119 11.22 -6.69 18.83
C PRO A 119 12.65 -6.16 18.57
N GLU A 120 13.62 -7.07 18.52
CA GLU A 120 15.05 -6.80 18.25
C GLU A 120 15.38 -6.64 16.77
N SER A 121 14.50 -7.09 15.87
CA SER A 121 14.73 -6.97 14.43
C SER A 121 14.43 -5.54 13.97
N LYS A 122 15.19 -5.05 12.99
CA LYS A 122 14.91 -3.74 12.39
C LYS A 122 13.71 -3.85 11.46
N LEU A 123 12.56 -3.30 11.86
CA LEU A 123 11.35 -3.23 11.06
C LEU A 123 11.19 -1.85 10.41
N ILE A 124 11.22 -1.82 9.07
CA ILE A 124 11.17 -0.61 8.24
C ILE A 124 9.96 -0.69 7.31
N GLY A 125 9.14 0.35 7.29
CA GLY A 125 8.17 0.57 6.20
C GLY A 125 8.84 1.31 5.06
N TYR A 126 8.74 0.81 3.84
CA TYR A 126 9.18 1.51 2.64
C TYR A 126 7.96 2.05 1.90
N LEU A 127 7.79 3.37 1.94
CA LEU A 127 6.71 4.09 1.27
C LEU A 127 7.19 4.49 -0.13
N GLY A 128 6.96 3.60 -1.09
CA GLY A 128 7.46 3.71 -2.46
C GLY A 128 6.59 4.53 -3.43
N VAL A 129 5.51 5.12 -2.93
CA VAL A 129 4.58 6.01 -3.66
C VAL A 129 4.80 7.47 -3.26
N PRO A 130 4.48 8.44 -4.14
CA PRO A 130 4.25 9.82 -3.75
C PRO A 130 3.09 9.90 -2.76
N LEU A 131 3.22 10.75 -1.73
CA LEU A 131 2.08 11.09 -0.89
C LEU A 131 1.20 12.11 -1.60
N LEU A 132 -0.11 11.88 -1.52
CA LEU A 132 -1.16 12.79 -1.99
C LEU A 132 -1.94 13.24 -0.76
N ASP A 133 -2.14 14.55 -0.60
CA ASP A 133 -2.72 15.15 0.62
C ASP A 133 -4.09 14.56 0.97
N ASN A 134 -4.88 14.21 -0.04
CA ASN A 134 -6.22 13.65 0.15
C ASN A 134 -6.22 12.12 0.36
N TYR A 135 -5.07 11.46 0.25
CA TYR A 135 -4.97 10.01 0.46
C TYR A 135 -4.50 9.70 1.88
N LEU A 136 -5.38 10.04 2.83
CA LEU A 136 -5.12 10.07 4.27
C LEU A 136 -4.58 8.76 4.85
N SER A 137 -4.92 7.62 4.25
CA SER A 137 -4.41 6.33 4.71
C SER A 137 -2.89 6.28 4.73
N LEU A 138 -2.20 6.99 3.83
CA LEU A 138 -0.73 7.02 3.78
C LEU A 138 -0.05 7.77 4.94
N PHE A 139 -0.81 8.50 5.75
CA PHE A 139 -0.31 9.34 6.84
C PHE A 139 -0.47 8.61 8.18
N PRO A 140 0.62 8.11 8.79
CA PRO A 140 0.55 7.43 10.06
C PRO A 140 0.16 8.37 11.20
N THR A 141 -0.54 7.82 12.18
CA THR A 141 -1.01 8.51 13.38
C THR A 141 -0.24 8.08 14.62
N GLU A 142 -0.21 8.95 15.64
CA GLU A 142 0.33 8.61 16.96
C GLU A 142 -0.36 7.38 17.58
N GLN A 143 -1.68 7.23 17.38
CA GLN A 143 -2.44 6.09 17.90
C GLN A 143 -1.97 4.78 17.26
N GLU A 144 -1.69 4.76 15.95
CA GLU A 144 -1.13 3.58 15.28
C GLU A 144 0.28 3.24 15.82
N ARG A 145 1.11 4.26 16.10
CA ARG A 145 2.44 4.07 16.69
C ARG A 145 2.35 3.44 18.08
N ILE A 146 1.47 3.96 18.93
CA ILE A 146 1.20 3.52 20.31
C ILE A 146 0.65 2.09 20.30
N CYS A 147 -0.32 1.80 19.44
CA CYS A 147 -0.90 0.47 19.26
C CYS A 147 0.05 -0.55 18.60
N ALA A 148 1.25 -0.09 18.23
CA ALA A 148 2.28 -0.91 17.61
C ALA A 148 1.86 -1.57 16.29
N VAL A 149 1.02 -0.90 15.49
CA VAL A 149 0.55 -1.41 14.18
C VAL A 149 1.31 -0.84 12.98
N ILE A 150 2.24 0.08 13.20
CA ILE A 150 3.13 0.62 12.15
C ILE A 150 4.60 0.33 12.48
N PRO A 151 5.52 0.34 11.49
CA PRO A 151 6.96 0.13 11.74
C PRO A 151 7.56 1.21 12.64
N LYS A 152 8.75 0.96 13.19
CA LYS A 152 9.48 1.95 14.00
C LYS A 152 10.13 3.04 13.13
N GLU A 153 10.41 2.73 11.87
CA GLU A 153 11.06 3.59 10.87
C GLU A 153 10.27 3.52 9.55
N ILE A 154 9.99 4.66 8.92
CA ILE A 154 9.47 4.74 7.56
C ILE A 154 10.50 5.37 6.62
N ASN A 155 10.72 4.74 5.48
CA ASN A 155 11.61 5.21 4.44
C ASN A 155 10.82 5.72 3.25
N VAL A 156 10.98 7.01 2.94
CA VAL A 156 10.30 7.71 1.83
C VAL A 156 11.22 7.91 0.64
N ILE A 157 10.63 8.11 -0.54
CA ILE A 157 11.34 8.24 -1.82
C ILE A 157 12.00 9.62 -2.06
N GLY A 158 11.86 10.56 -1.13
CA GLY A 158 12.40 11.92 -1.28
C GLY A 158 12.27 12.77 -0.03
N LYS A 159 13.15 13.77 0.12
CA LYS A 159 13.20 14.64 1.32
C LYS A 159 11.90 15.41 1.56
N GLY A 160 11.19 15.79 0.50
CA GLY A 160 9.92 16.52 0.60
C GLY A 160 8.82 15.75 1.34
N TYR A 161 8.89 14.42 1.37
CA TYR A 161 7.89 13.57 2.01
C TYR A 161 8.14 13.34 3.51
N ILE A 162 9.29 13.77 4.04
CA ILE A 162 9.63 13.52 5.46
C ILE A 162 8.60 14.20 6.37
N ASN A 163 8.33 15.48 6.16
CA ASN A 163 7.41 16.23 7.01
C ASN A 163 5.96 15.81 6.79
N MET A 164 5.58 15.45 5.56
CA MET A 164 4.24 14.94 5.25
C MET A 164 3.93 13.66 6.03
N VAL A 165 4.82 12.66 6.01
CA VAL A 165 4.61 11.41 6.80
C VAL A 165 4.52 11.69 8.31
N LYS A 166 5.18 12.75 8.79
CA LYS A 166 5.22 13.10 10.21
C LYS A 166 4.06 13.99 10.67
N GLU A 167 3.13 14.36 9.78
CA GLU A 167 2.06 15.30 10.06
C GLU A 167 1.21 14.91 11.27
N PHE A 168 0.75 13.65 11.33
CA PHE A 168 -0.06 13.13 12.45
C PHE A 168 0.73 12.21 13.38
N CYS A 169 2.04 12.08 13.16
CA CYS A 169 2.94 11.31 14.03
C CYS A 169 4.35 11.94 14.09
N PRO A 170 4.52 13.09 14.78
CA PRO A 170 5.77 13.86 14.78
C PRO A 170 6.99 13.13 15.37
N ASP A 171 6.77 12.12 16.20
CA ASP A 171 7.85 11.33 16.82
C ASP A 171 8.31 10.15 15.94
N LEU A 172 7.63 9.90 14.81
CA LEU A 172 7.98 8.80 13.93
C LEU A 172 9.34 9.03 13.26
N GLN A 173 10.19 8.00 13.27
CA GLN A 173 11.45 8.06 12.55
C GLN A 173 11.19 7.93 11.05
N VAL A 174 11.52 8.98 10.29
CA VAL A 174 11.40 8.98 8.84
C VAL A 174 12.76 9.24 8.18
N LYS A 175 13.13 8.41 7.21
CA LYS A 175 14.40 8.53 6.45
C LYS A 175 14.14 8.53 4.96
N VAL A 176 15.11 8.97 4.18
CA VAL A 176 15.06 8.87 2.71
C VAL A 176 15.69 7.56 2.26
N ALA A 177 15.02 6.86 1.36
CA ALA A 177 15.55 5.71 0.63
C ALA A 177 15.49 5.98 -0.89
N PRO A 178 16.26 5.21 -1.70
CA PRO A 178 16.17 5.31 -3.15
C PRO A 178 14.75 5.07 -3.64
N ALA A 179 14.34 5.86 -4.63
CA ALA A 179 13.03 5.74 -5.28
C ALA A 179 13.01 4.54 -6.25
N PHE A 180 13.05 3.31 -5.74
CA PHE A 180 13.26 2.09 -6.54
C PHE A 180 12.28 1.92 -7.69
N ARG A 181 11.00 2.29 -7.49
CA ARG A 181 9.95 2.28 -8.52
C ARG A 181 10.28 3.19 -9.71
N TYR A 182 11.03 4.26 -9.45
CA TYR A 182 11.45 5.26 -10.43
C TYR A 182 12.90 5.07 -10.87
N SER A 183 13.55 3.95 -10.53
CA SER A 183 14.96 3.67 -10.89
C SER A 183 15.27 3.92 -12.36
N LYS A 184 14.31 3.64 -13.26
CA LYS A 184 14.43 3.84 -14.70
C LYS A 184 14.69 5.28 -15.13
N VAL A 185 14.34 6.29 -14.34
CA VAL A 185 14.57 7.70 -14.71
C VAL A 185 16.04 8.09 -14.71
N TRP A 186 16.88 7.30 -14.01
CA TRP A 186 18.32 7.49 -13.93
C TRP A 186 19.08 6.73 -15.03
N ASN A 187 18.39 5.88 -15.81
CA ASN A 187 19.00 5.19 -16.93
C ASN A 187 19.36 6.19 -18.04
N LYS A 188 20.41 5.88 -18.81
CA LYS A 188 20.75 6.66 -20.00
C LYS A 188 19.52 6.74 -20.91
N ARG A 189 19.13 7.96 -21.26
CA ARG A 189 17.99 8.22 -22.14
C ARG A 189 18.32 7.73 -23.55
N ASN A 190 17.52 6.81 -24.06
CA ASN A 190 17.65 6.27 -25.42
C ASN A 190 16.93 7.13 -26.47
N TYR A 191 15.93 7.91 -26.06
CA TYR A 191 15.11 8.72 -26.96
C TYR A 191 14.96 10.14 -26.43
N PHE A 192 15.26 11.11 -27.28
CA PHE A 192 15.02 12.53 -27.02
C PHE A 192 13.84 13.00 -27.86
N PRO A 193 12.93 13.82 -27.30
CA PRO A 193 11.88 14.43 -28.09
C PRO A 193 12.50 15.31 -29.20
N ASP A 194 11.76 15.48 -30.29
CA ASP A 194 12.12 16.38 -31.39
C ASP A 194 12.34 17.79 -30.84
N LYS A 195 13.48 18.41 -31.18
CA LYS A 195 13.85 19.75 -30.72
C LYS A 195 12.91 20.85 -31.25
N TYR A 196 12.22 20.58 -32.35
CA TYR A 196 11.32 21.53 -33.01
C TYR A 196 9.85 21.30 -32.67
N LYS A 197 9.53 20.27 -31.88
CA LYS A 197 8.16 19.95 -31.48
C LYS A 197 8.02 19.80 -29.98
N CYS A 198 7.04 20.46 -29.40
CA CYS A 198 6.68 20.22 -28.00
C CYS A 198 5.95 18.88 -27.89
N SER A 199 6.37 18.02 -26.96
CA SER A 199 5.70 16.74 -26.69
C SER A 199 4.86 16.86 -25.43
N ILE A 200 3.56 16.65 -25.54
CA ILE A 200 2.60 16.71 -24.43
C ILE A 200 2.13 15.27 -24.15
N LEU A 201 2.32 14.81 -22.92
CA LEU A 201 1.79 13.51 -22.48
C LEU A 201 0.41 13.75 -21.84
N VAL A 202 -0.61 13.08 -22.36
CA VAL A 202 -1.96 13.04 -21.77
C VAL A 202 -2.12 11.66 -21.15
N ALA A 203 -2.04 11.59 -19.82
CA ALA A 203 -2.21 10.35 -19.08
C ALA A 203 -3.67 10.20 -18.65
N LEU A 204 -4.33 9.17 -19.16
CA LEU A 204 -5.76 8.94 -18.94
C LEU A 204 -5.99 8.00 -17.75
N PRO A 205 -6.99 8.30 -16.89
CA PRO A 205 -7.32 7.51 -15.72
C PRO A 205 -7.97 6.17 -16.09
N ILE A 206 -8.27 5.37 -15.06
CA ILE A 206 -9.01 4.10 -15.22
C ILE A 206 -10.49 4.32 -15.54
N LEU A 207 -11.05 5.50 -15.27
CA LEU A 207 -12.46 5.77 -15.55
C LEU A 207 -12.58 6.36 -16.95
N THR A 208 -13.47 5.78 -17.76
CA THR A 208 -13.69 6.19 -19.15
C THR A 208 -14.24 7.60 -19.23
N ASP A 209 -15.23 7.92 -18.40
CA ASP A 209 -15.92 9.20 -18.45
C ASP A 209 -14.96 10.35 -18.10
N GLU A 210 -14.12 10.17 -17.07
CA GLU A 210 -13.03 11.11 -16.76
C GLU A 210 -11.99 11.19 -17.89
N SER A 211 -11.74 10.09 -18.62
CA SER A 211 -10.82 10.08 -19.75
C SER A 211 -11.36 10.90 -20.91
N ASP A 212 -12.67 10.78 -21.19
CA ASP A 212 -13.36 11.53 -22.25
C ASP A 212 -13.35 13.03 -21.92
N GLU A 213 -13.67 13.40 -20.68
CA GLU A 213 -13.59 14.80 -20.22
C GLU A 213 -12.17 15.39 -20.37
N ILE A 214 -11.13 14.63 -20.00
CA ILE A 214 -9.74 15.09 -20.17
C ILE A 214 -9.40 15.29 -21.65
N ILE A 215 -9.86 14.40 -22.53
CA ILE A 215 -9.63 14.53 -23.97
C ILE A 215 -10.32 15.79 -24.51
N ASP A 216 -11.57 16.02 -24.13
CA ASP A 216 -12.33 17.19 -24.58
C ASP A 216 -11.65 18.49 -24.14
N ILE A 217 -11.22 18.58 -22.88
CA ILE A 217 -10.46 19.74 -22.37
C ILE A 217 -9.17 19.95 -23.17
N VAL A 218 -8.44 18.88 -23.48
CA VAL A 218 -7.20 18.97 -24.26
C VAL A 218 -7.47 19.43 -25.70
N LEU A 219 -8.54 18.93 -26.32
CA LEU A 219 -8.94 19.34 -27.68
C LEU A 219 -9.35 20.81 -27.70
N GLU A 220 -10.21 21.24 -26.77
CA GLU A 220 -10.64 22.63 -26.63
C GLU A 220 -9.46 23.57 -26.40
N ALA A 221 -8.53 23.21 -25.51
CA ALA A 221 -7.32 23.99 -25.26
C ALA A 221 -6.41 24.07 -26.50
N ALA A 222 -6.23 22.95 -27.20
CA ALA A 222 -5.41 22.90 -28.41
C ALA A 222 -5.98 23.78 -29.53
N HIS A 223 -7.31 23.77 -29.70
CA HIS A 223 -8.01 24.64 -30.63
C HIS A 223 -7.92 26.11 -30.23
N SER A 224 -8.20 26.43 -28.96
CA SER A 224 -8.27 27.81 -28.45
C SER A 224 -6.92 28.53 -28.52
N ILE A 225 -5.82 27.83 -28.22
CA ILE A 225 -4.46 28.39 -28.22
C ILE A 225 -3.83 28.31 -29.63
N ASN A 226 -4.51 27.67 -30.60
CA ASN A 226 -3.99 27.38 -31.93
C ASN A 226 -2.60 26.72 -31.85
N ILE A 227 -2.50 25.66 -31.04
CA ILE A 227 -1.23 25.00 -30.75
C ILE A 227 -0.65 24.41 -32.05
N LYS A 228 0.43 25.04 -32.53
CA LYS A 228 1.24 24.52 -33.65
C LYS A 228 2.45 23.76 -33.11
N ASN A 229 2.95 22.82 -33.91
CA ASN A 229 4.19 22.08 -33.62
C ASN A 229 4.18 21.32 -32.27
N CYS A 230 3.03 20.78 -31.85
CA CYS A 230 2.96 19.89 -30.70
C CYS A 230 2.60 18.45 -31.11
N ILE A 231 3.09 17.49 -30.34
CA ILE A 231 2.72 16.08 -30.43
C ILE A 231 2.05 15.69 -29.11
N PHE A 232 0.79 15.30 -29.18
CA PHE A 232 0.06 14.73 -28.05
C PHE A 232 0.29 13.22 -28.01
N LYS A 233 0.78 12.73 -26.88
CA LYS A 233 0.99 11.30 -26.62
C LYS A 233 -0.06 10.87 -25.61
N ILE A 234 -1.06 10.12 -26.08
CA ILE A 234 -2.12 9.61 -25.21
C ILE A 234 -1.64 8.32 -24.55
N LYS A 235 -1.69 8.27 -23.22
CA LYS A 235 -1.34 7.09 -22.44
C LYS A 235 -2.57 6.62 -21.68
N LEU A 236 -3.17 5.54 -22.15
CA LEU A 236 -4.29 4.90 -21.49
C LEU A 236 -3.89 4.22 -20.18
N HIS A 237 -4.87 4.05 -19.30
CA HIS A 237 -4.73 3.17 -18.15
C HIS A 237 -4.46 1.72 -18.60
N PRO A 238 -3.58 0.95 -17.94
CA PRO A 238 -3.18 -0.39 -18.39
C PRO A 238 -4.30 -1.44 -18.51
N VAL A 239 -5.48 -1.17 -17.91
CA VAL A 239 -6.68 -2.01 -18.08
C VAL A 239 -7.22 -1.92 -19.50
N TYR A 240 -7.07 -0.76 -20.14
CA TYR A 240 -7.42 -0.53 -21.52
C TYR A 240 -6.21 -0.80 -22.40
N ASN A 241 -6.35 -1.79 -23.27
CA ASN A 241 -5.41 -1.99 -24.36
C ASN A 241 -6.09 -1.53 -25.65
N ILE A 242 -5.50 -0.55 -26.33
CA ILE A 242 -5.70 -0.42 -27.78
C ILE A 242 -4.94 -1.60 -28.39
N LYS A 243 -5.67 -2.52 -29.01
CA LYS A 243 -5.06 -3.52 -29.89
C LYS A 243 -4.67 -2.87 -31.21
#